data_AF-A0A4Q7FT71-F1
#
_entry.id   AF-A0A4Q7FT71-F1
#
_cell.length_a   1.000
_cell.length_b   1.000
_cell.length_c   1.000
_cell.angle_alpha   90.00
_cell.angle_beta   90.00
_cell.angle_gamma   90.00
#
_symmetry.space_group_name_H-M   'P 1'
#
loop_
_entity.id
_entity.type
_entity.pdbx_description
1 polymer ?
#
loop_
_entity_poly.entity_id
_entity_poly.type
_entity_poly.pdbx_seq_one_letter_code
_entity_poly.pdbx_strand_id
1 'polypeptide(L)'
;MKMMPEQMQAKIEKLHTGLRVATLVLVALAIGLTPAQAYTFIYACKDHGKTHPLKVDDTKNILTWKGTDYKITENGCGKAGWRAEEDGVGFDFCTATQGVADFELNGSKITCDMKR
;
A
#
# COMPACT_ATOMS: atom_id res chain seq x y z
N MET A 1 48.82 -22.02 -15.53
CA MET A 1 49.64 -21.15 -16.40
C MET A 1 48.94 -21.02 -17.74
N LYS A 2 49.00 -19.83 -18.36
CA LYS A 2 48.56 -19.47 -19.72
C LYS A 2 47.07 -19.08 -19.82
N MET A 3 46.77 -17.79 -19.66
CA MET A 3 46.81 -16.70 -20.67
C MET A 3 45.67 -16.80 -21.69
N MET A 4 44.80 -15.79 -21.66
CA MET A 4 43.97 -15.35 -22.78
C MET A 4 44.84 -15.10 -24.03
N PRO A 5 44.27 -15.26 -25.22
CA PRO A 5 43.81 -14.09 -25.98
C PRO A 5 42.40 -14.36 -26.55
N GLU A 6 41.42 -13.46 -26.42
CA GLU A 6 41.27 -12.21 -27.16
C GLU A 6 41.49 -12.33 -28.68
N GLN A 7 40.41 -12.03 -29.43
CA GLN A 7 40.36 -11.71 -30.86
C GLN A 7 40.44 -12.88 -31.85
N MET A 8 39.41 -13.02 -32.70
CA MET A 8 39.46 -12.71 -34.14
C MET A 8 38.11 -13.08 -34.78
N GLN A 9 37.18 -12.13 -34.92
CA GLN A 9 36.89 -11.41 -36.17
C GLN A 9 36.27 -12.28 -37.28
N ALA A 10 34.94 -12.22 -37.40
CA ALA A 10 34.24 -12.51 -38.65
C ALA A 10 33.65 -11.20 -39.21
N LYS A 11 34.47 -10.57 -40.06
CA LYS A 11 34.14 -9.99 -41.36
C LYS A 11 32.80 -9.23 -41.50
N ILE A 12 32.97 -7.91 -41.48
CA ILE A 12 32.04 -6.83 -41.82
C ILE A 12 31.37 -7.05 -43.18
N GLU A 13 30.04 -7.14 -43.19
CA GLU A 13 29.19 -6.93 -44.37
C GLU A 13 29.07 -5.42 -44.66
N LYS A 14 29.34 -5.02 -45.91
CA LYS A 14 29.11 -3.65 -46.44
C LYS A 14 27.60 -3.44 -46.56
N LEU A 15 26.97 -2.55 -45.80
CA LEU A 15 26.98 -1.08 -45.92
C LEU A 15 26.63 -0.60 -47.35
N HIS A 16 25.33 -0.51 -47.63
CA HIS A 16 24.81 0.32 -48.72
C HIS A 16 24.15 1.58 -48.15
N THR A 17 24.81 2.70 -48.45
CA THR A 17 24.20 3.96 -48.89
C THR A 17 23.50 4.85 -47.85
N GLY A 18 24.29 5.68 -47.17
CA GLY A 18 24.20 7.15 -47.28
C GLY A 18 23.14 7.93 -46.49
N LEU A 19 23.58 8.52 -45.36
CA LEU A 19 23.33 9.90 -44.88
C LEU A 19 21.85 10.29 -44.56
N ARG A 20 21.38 10.57 -43.33
CA ARG A 20 21.81 11.56 -42.32
C ARG A 20 21.16 11.28 -40.95
N VAL A 21 21.99 11.32 -39.90
CA VAL A 21 21.82 11.70 -38.47
C VAL A 21 20.41 11.81 -37.84
N ALA A 22 20.34 11.37 -36.57
CA ALA A 22 19.34 11.64 -35.50
C ALA A 22 18.20 10.60 -35.46
N THR A 23 17.92 9.85 -34.39
CA THR A 23 18.15 10.00 -32.94
C THR A 23 17.99 8.63 -32.29
N LEU A 24 18.71 8.41 -31.20
CA LEU A 24 18.65 7.25 -30.30
C LEU A 24 17.23 6.70 -30.07
N VAL A 25 17.06 5.39 -30.30
CA VAL A 25 15.89 4.65 -29.82
C VAL A 25 16.00 4.55 -28.30
N LEU A 26 15.28 5.41 -27.59
CA LEU A 26 15.06 5.30 -26.14
C LEU A 26 14.26 4.01 -25.88
N VAL A 27 14.96 2.96 -25.45
CA VAL A 27 14.33 1.80 -24.84
C VAL A 27 13.76 2.26 -23.50
N ALA A 28 12.49 2.66 -23.50
CA ALA A 28 11.75 2.91 -22.29
C ALA A 28 11.65 1.57 -21.54
N LEU A 29 12.52 1.36 -20.55
CA LEU A 29 12.25 0.39 -19.49
C LEU A 29 10.93 0.83 -18.86
N ALA A 30 9.86 0.11 -19.19
CA ALA A 30 8.62 0.16 -18.42
C ALA A 30 8.96 -0.39 -17.04
N ILE A 31 9.50 0.47 -16.17
CA ILE A 31 9.56 0.24 -14.74
C ILE A 31 8.10 0.01 -14.35
N GLY A 32 7.77 -1.24 -14.07
CA GLY A 32 6.47 -1.60 -13.57
C GLY A 32 6.21 -0.75 -12.34
N LEU A 33 5.35 0.26 -12.50
CA LEU A 33 4.64 0.86 -11.40
C LEU A 33 3.74 -0.26 -10.89
N THR A 34 4.26 -1.13 -10.02
CA THR A 34 3.37 -1.90 -9.17
C THR A 34 2.51 -0.85 -8.49
N PRO A 35 1.17 -0.89 -8.64
CA PRO A 35 0.36 -0.09 -7.75
C PRO A 35 0.76 -0.55 -6.36
N ALA A 36 1.39 0.34 -5.57
CA ALA A 36 1.35 0.20 -4.14
C ALA A 36 -0.14 0.14 -3.82
N GLN A 37 -0.65 -1.07 -3.63
CA GLN A 37 -2.06 -1.29 -3.36
C GLN A 37 -2.27 -0.68 -1.98
N ALA A 38 -2.61 0.60 -1.97
CA ALA A 38 -2.99 1.28 -0.75
C ALA A 38 -4.28 0.64 -0.30
N TYR A 39 -4.18 -0.33 0.62
CA TYR A 39 -5.31 -1.02 1.18
C TYR A 39 -6.04 -0.07 2.12
N THR A 40 -6.92 0.74 1.53
CA THR A 40 -7.87 1.52 2.29
C THR A 40 -9.08 0.65 2.59
N PHE A 41 -9.31 0.36 3.86
CA PHE A 41 -10.49 -0.35 4.33
C PHE A 41 -11.52 0.65 4.85
N ILE A 42 -12.77 0.55 4.39
CA ILE A 42 -13.86 1.42 4.81
C ILE A 42 -14.87 0.58 5.58
N TYR A 43 -15.14 0.97 6.82
CA TYR A 43 -16.10 0.33 7.69
C TYR A 43 -17.30 1.25 7.95
N ALA A 44 -18.48 0.66 8.06
CA ALA A 44 -19.69 1.28 8.56
C ALA A 44 -19.85 0.92 10.03
N CYS A 45 -19.56 1.85 10.93
CA CYS A 45 -19.59 1.63 12.37
C CYS A 45 -20.85 2.21 12.99
N LYS A 46 -21.51 1.45 13.87
CA LYS A 46 -22.66 1.91 14.64
C LYS A 46 -22.21 2.43 16.00
N ASP A 47 -22.47 3.71 16.24
CA ASP A 47 -22.24 4.39 17.51
C ASP A 47 -23.54 5.05 17.95
N HIS A 48 -24.07 4.69 19.13
CA HIS A 48 -25.32 5.23 19.67
C HIS A 48 -26.50 5.24 18.66
N GLY A 49 -26.62 4.20 17.84
CA GLY A 49 -27.68 4.07 16.84
C GLY A 49 -27.45 4.83 15.53
N LYS A 50 -26.35 5.59 15.40
CA LYS A 50 -25.96 6.27 14.17
C LYS A 50 -24.81 5.54 13.47
N THR A 51 -24.85 5.51 12.14
CA THR A 51 -23.78 4.93 11.34
C THR A 51 -22.78 6.00 10.94
N HIS A 52 -21.51 5.75 11.23
CA HIS A 52 -20.39 6.61 10.88
C HIS A 52 -19.35 5.82 10.08
N PRO A 53 -18.71 6.41 9.06
CA PRO A 53 -17.61 5.78 8.38
C PRO A 53 -16.36 5.77 9.27
N LEU A 54 -15.67 4.64 9.28
CA LEU A 54 -14.30 4.53 9.77
C LEU A 54 -13.42 4.09 8.60
N LYS A 55 -12.29 4.75 8.42
CA LYS A 55 -11.35 4.45 7.34
C LYS A 55 -10.03 4.00 7.94
N VAL A 56 -9.49 2.87 7.49
CA VAL A 56 -8.12 2.45 7.78
C VAL A 56 -7.30 2.62 6.50
N ASP A 57 -6.25 3.44 6.55
CA ASP A 57 -5.28 3.65 5.49
C ASP A 57 -3.95 3.01 5.93
N ASP A 58 -3.80 1.73 5.62
CA ASP A 58 -2.68 0.91 6.10
C ASP A 58 -1.33 1.40 5.56
N THR A 59 -1.33 1.98 4.35
CA THR A 59 -0.12 2.58 3.76
C THR A 59 0.36 3.81 4.53
N LYS A 60 -0.58 4.60 5.06
CA LYS A 60 -0.25 5.79 5.84
C LYS A 60 -0.13 5.50 7.33
N ASN A 61 -0.48 4.29 7.78
CA ASN A 61 -0.65 3.95 9.19
C ASN A 61 -1.58 4.96 9.89
N ILE A 62 -2.73 5.24 9.26
CA ILE A 62 -3.75 6.14 9.81
C ILE A 62 -5.12 5.45 9.84
N LEU A 63 -5.83 5.59 10.95
CA LEU A 63 -7.25 5.29 11.08
C LEU A 63 -8.02 6.61 11.28
N THR A 64 -8.98 6.90 10.42
CA THR A 64 -9.85 8.08 10.54
C THR A 64 -11.21 7.67 11.12
N TRP A 65 -11.60 8.27 12.24
CA TRP A 65 -12.89 8.08 12.89
C TRP A 65 -13.54 9.42 13.22
N LYS A 66 -14.77 9.66 12.74
CA LYS A 66 -15.53 10.91 12.95
C LYS A 66 -14.75 12.20 12.64
N GLY A 67 -13.81 12.13 11.69
CA GLY A 67 -12.98 13.27 11.27
C GLY A 67 -11.68 13.45 12.07
N THR A 68 -11.43 12.60 13.06
CA THR A 68 -10.15 12.54 13.78
C THR A 68 -9.30 11.44 13.17
N ASP A 69 -8.04 11.77 12.89
CA ASP A 69 -7.04 10.80 12.45
C ASP A 69 -6.29 10.26 13.68
N TYR A 70 -6.07 8.95 13.69
CA TYR A 70 -5.34 8.25 14.71
C TYR A 70 -4.17 7.55 14.05
N LYS A 71 -2.99 7.63 14.65
CA LYS A 71 -1.88 6.78 14.23
C LYS A 71 -2.19 5.36 14.64
N ILE A 72 -1.99 4.43 13.71
CA ILE A 72 -2.17 3.01 13.98
C ILE A 72 -0.84 2.28 14.05
N THR A 73 -0.76 1.35 14.99
CA THR A 73 0.26 0.31 15.04
C THR A 73 -0.41 -1.04 15.04
N GLU A 74 0.22 -2.04 14.41
CA GLU A 74 -0.30 -3.41 14.46
C GLU A 74 -0.45 -3.84 15.93
N ASN A 75 -1.62 -4.39 16.24
CA ASN A 75 -1.96 -4.90 17.56
C ASN A 75 -2.43 -6.36 17.41
N GLY A 76 -2.05 -7.20 18.37
CA GLY A 76 -2.29 -8.64 18.35
C GLY A 76 -3.74 -9.06 18.61
N CYS A 77 -4.71 -8.15 18.48
CA CYS A 77 -6.11 -8.47 18.71
C CYS A 77 -6.82 -8.90 17.42
N GLY A 78 -7.47 -10.06 17.44
CA GLY A 78 -8.12 -10.64 16.26
C GLY A 78 -7.14 -11.28 15.27
N LYS A 79 -7.50 -11.31 13.98
CA LYS A 79 -6.60 -11.77 12.90
C LYS A 79 -5.78 -10.64 12.29
N ALA A 80 -6.34 -9.45 12.28
CA ALA A 80 -5.69 -8.20 11.94
C ALA A 80 -6.26 -7.16 12.90
N GLY A 81 -5.42 -6.54 13.70
CA GLY A 81 -5.84 -5.58 14.71
C GLY A 81 -4.90 -4.39 14.69
N TRP A 82 -5.43 -3.23 15.06
CA TRP A 82 -4.62 -2.03 15.17
C TRP A 82 -4.90 -1.33 16.50
N ARG A 83 -3.85 -0.84 17.13
CA ARG A 83 -3.94 0.14 18.21
C ARG A 83 -4.00 1.51 17.55
N ALA A 84 -5.11 2.22 17.69
CA ALA A 84 -5.28 3.59 17.24
C ALA A 84 -5.00 4.54 18.39
N GLU A 85 -4.14 5.54 18.21
CA GLU A 85 -3.81 6.53 19.23
C GLU A 85 -3.62 7.93 18.63
N GLU A 86 -4.16 8.94 19.33
CA GLU A 86 -4.00 10.36 19.04
C GLU A 86 -4.09 11.15 20.37
N ASP A 87 -3.13 12.03 20.64
CA ASP A 87 -3.08 12.88 21.84
C ASP A 87 -3.37 12.16 23.18
N GLY A 88 -2.87 10.93 23.33
CA GLY A 88 -3.04 10.10 24.53
C GLY A 88 -4.41 9.43 24.67
N VAL A 89 -5.31 9.62 23.69
CA VAL A 89 -6.56 8.86 23.57
C VAL A 89 -6.32 7.73 22.58
N GLY A 90 -6.55 6.49 23.01
CA GLY A 90 -6.38 5.35 22.13
C GLY A 90 -7.34 4.20 22.39
N PHE A 91 -7.60 3.43 21.35
CA PHE A 91 -8.48 2.28 21.36
C PHE A 91 -7.92 1.17 20.47
N ASP A 92 -8.33 -0.06 20.75
CA ASP A 92 -7.96 -1.22 19.94
C ASP A 92 -9.06 -1.50 18.93
N PHE A 93 -8.74 -1.33 17.66
CA PHE A 93 -9.61 -1.70 16.54
C PHE A 93 -9.32 -3.14 16.14
N CYS A 94 -10.12 -4.06 16.68
CA CYS A 94 -9.89 -5.49 16.53
C CYS A 94 -10.77 -6.05 15.44
N THR A 95 -10.16 -6.61 14.38
CA THR A 95 -10.92 -7.28 13.33
C THR A 95 -10.92 -8.79 13.57
N ALA A 96 -12.12 -9.36 13.79
CA ALA A 96 -12.29 -10.81 13.89
C ALA A 96 -12.08 -11.48 12.52
N THR A 97 -12.48 -10.77 11.46
CA THR A 97 -12.22 -11.04 10.04
C THR A 97 -12.07 -9.70 9.33
N GLN A 98 -11.48 -9.64 8.13
CA GLN A 98 -11.41 -8.38 7.35
C GLN A 98 -12.79 -7.73 7.12
N GLY A 99 -13.90 -8.46 7.33
CA GLY A 99 -15.26 -7.94 7.14
C GLY A 99 -15.92 -7.34 8.38
N VAL A 100 -15.45 -7.63 9.60
CA VAL A 100 -16.13 -7.20 10.84
C VAL A 100 -15.10 -6.83 11.90
N ALA A 101 -15.34 -5.71 12.57
CA ALA A 101 -14.49 -5.19 13.61
C ALA A 101 -15.30 -4.61 14.77
N ASP A 102 -14.69 -4.57 15.94
CA ASP A 102 -15.23 -3.89 17.10
C ASP A 102 -14.11 -3.18 17.89
N PHE A 103 -14.51 -2.12 18.58
CA PHE A 103 -13.66 -1.38 19.49
C PHE A 103 -14.49 -0.70 20.58
N GLU A 104 -13.82 -0.32 21.66
CA GLU A 104 -14.42 0.47 22.73
C GLU A 104 -13.74 1.83 22.79
N LEU A 105 -14.54 2.90 22.84
CA LEU A 105 -14.05 4.26 22.99
C LEU A 105 -14.93 4.99 23.99
N ASN A 106 -14.32 5.59 25.02
CA ASN A 106 -15.05 6.30 26.09
C ASN A 106 -16.15 5.44 26.75
N GLY A 107 -15.90 4.14 26.95
CA GLY A 107 -16.86 3.19 27.54
C GLY A 107 -18.02 2.80 26.63
N SER A 108 -18.00 3.21 25.37
CA SER A 108 -19.02 2.85 24.37
C SER A 108 -18.47 1.78 23.43
N LYS A 109 -19.16 0.64 23.35
CA LYS A 109 -18.83 -0.40 22.37
C LYS A 109 -19.36 -0.02 20.99
N ILE A 110 -18.47 -0.04 20.01
CA ILE A 110 -18.75 0.29 18.62
C ILE A 110 -18.52 -0.96 17.77
N THR A 111 -19.50 -1.29 16.92
CA THR A 111 -19.42 -2.43 16.01
C THR A 111 -19.42 -1.94 14.57
N CYS A 112 -18.54 -2.52 13.76
CA CYS A 112 -18.20 -2.08 12.43
C CYS A 112 -18.27 -3.22 11.43
N ASP A 113 -18.95 -2.98 10.31
CA ASP A 113 -18.99 -3.89 9.17
C ASP A 113 -18.24 -3.26 7.99
N MET A 114 -17.32 -3.98 7.38
CA MET A 114 -16.60 -3.50 6.20
C MET A 114 -17.58 -3.32 5.05
N LYS A 115 -17.57 -2.15 4.41
CA LYS A 115 -18.30 -1.94 3.17
C LYS A 115 -17.59 -2.69 2.06
N ARG A 116 -18.29 -3.65 1.45
CA ARG A 116 -17.83 -4.39 0.28
C ARG A 116 -18.08 -3.61 -1.00
#